data_AF-A0A1I4FHZ9-F1
#
_entry.id   AF-A0A1I4FHZ9-F1
#
_cell.length_a   1.000
_cell.length_b   1.000
_cell.length_c   1.000
_cell.angle_alpha   90.00
_cell.angle_beta   90.00
_cell.angle_gamma   90.00
#
_symmetry.space_group_name_H-M   'P 1'
#
loop_
_entity.id
_entity.type
_entity.pdbx_description
1 polymer ?
#
loop_
_entity_poly.entity_id
_entity_poly.type
_entity_poly.pdbx_seq_one_letter_code
_entity_poly.pdbx_strand_id
1 'polypeptide(L)'
;MAFRLNENLVNKLKEGAKKENRSLNNYVECILMDSVYNSRGVEIVEEVPEDFYRAISVDEAKERIQKGLKKMFKAKREQEKNV
;
A
#
# COMPACT_ATOMS: atom_id res chain seq x y z
N MET A 1 -5.40 36.97 -8.74
CA MET A 1 -6.14 36.35 -7.62
C MET A 1 -5.14 35.55 -6.80
N ALA A 2 -5.25 35.58 -5.46
CA ALA A 2 -4.39 34.79 -4.57
C ALA A 2 -5.26 33.97 -3.63
N PHE A 3 -4.95 32.68 -3.47
CA PHE A 3 -5.62 31.82 -2.51
C PHE A 3 -5.18 32.18 -1.09
N ARG A 4 -6.13 32.35 -0.18
CA ARG A 4 -5.83 32.38 1.25
C ARG A 4 -5.85 30.96 1.78
N LEU A 5 -4.66 30.41 2.00
CA LEU A 5 -4.49 29.10 2.61
C LEU A 5 -4.30 29.25 4.12
N ASN A 6 -4.82 28.29 4.87
CA ASN A 6 -4.55 28.15 6.30
C ASN A 6 -3.03 28.00 6.54
N GLU A 7 -2.54 28.55 7.65
CA GLU A 7 -1.12 28.58 7.97
C GLU A 7 -0.49 27.18 8.14
N ASN A 8 -1.20 26.25 8.78
CA ASN A 8 -0.76 24.85 8.90
C ASN A 8 -0.63 24.17 7.54
N LEU A 9 -1.55 24.43 6.61
CA LEU A 9 -1.48 23.91 5.25
C LEU A 9 -0.28 24.48 4.50
N VAL A 10 -0.02 25.79 4.63
CA VAL A 10 1.16 26.43 4.03
C VAL A 10 2.46 25.80 4.57
N ASN A 11 2.52 25.50 5.87
CA ASN A 11 3.68 24.86 6.48
C ASN A 11 3.90 23.44 5.93
N LYS A 12 2.84 22.63 5.83
CA LYS A 12 2.92 21.29 5.22
C LYS A 12 3.36 21.34 3.75
N LEU A 13 2.84 22.29 2.98
CA LEU A 13 3.23 22.47 1.57
C LEU A 13 4.71 22.88 1.44
N LYS A 14 5.22 23.71 2.35
CA LYS A 14 6.65 24.07 2.38
C LYS A 14 7.54 22.87 2.70
N GLU A 15 7.12 22.01 3.64
CA GLU A 15 7.85 20.78 3.96
C GLU A 15 7.89 19.82 2.77
N GLY A 16 6.75 19.63 2.09
CA GLY A 16 6.66 18.82 0.88
C GLY A 16 7.54 19.35 -0.25
N ALA A 17 7.48 20.67 -0.52
CA ALA A 17 8.31 21.31 -1.54
C ALA A 17 9.81 21.15 -1.27
N LYS A 18 10.24 21.28 0.00
CA LYS A 18 11.64 21.04 0.41
C LYS A 18 12.05 19.59 0.19
N LYS A 19 11.19 18.63 0.55
CA LYS A 19 11.46 17.20 0.40
C LYS A 19 11.67 16.81 -1.06
N GLU A 20 10.93 17.42 -1.97
CA GLU A 20 11.04 17.19 -3.42
C GLU A 20 12.07 18.10 -4.11
N ASN A 21 12.75 18.97 -3.35
CA ASN A 21 13.73 19.94 -3.86
C ASN A 21 13.17 20.85 -4.96
N ARG A 22 11.95 21.38 -4.76
CA ARG A 22 11.27 22.27 -5.70
C ARG A 22 10.79 23.55 -5.01
N SER A 23 10.49 24.57 -5.81
CA SER A 23 9.86 25.78 -5.26
C SER A 23 8.44 25.48 -4.77
N LEU A 24 7.98 26.21 -3.75
CA LEU A 24 6.62 26.06 -3.23
C LEU A 24 5.56 26.25 -4.33
N ASN A 25 5.74 27.23 -5.21
CA ASN A 25 4.81 27.46 -6.31
C ASN A 25 4.75 26.27 -7.27
N ASN A 26 5.90 25.77 -7.69
CA ASN A 26 5.95 24.63 -8.58
C ASN A 26 5.38 23.37 -7.92
N TYR A 27 5.64 23.17 -6.62
CA TYR A 27 5.08 22.07 -5.83
C TYR A 27 3.54 22.12 -5.78
N VAL A 28 2.99 23.29 -5.44
CA VAL A 28 1.54 23.51 -5.40
C VAL A 28 0.91 23.34 -6.77
N GLU A 29 1.54 23.84 -7.83
CA GLU A 29 1.05 23.71 -9.21
C GLU A 29 0.91 22.24 -9.61
N CYS A 30 1.91 21.38 -9.36
CA CYS A 30 1.80 19.96 -9.68
C CYS A 30 0.70 19.26 -8.87
N ILE A 31 0.56 19.56 -7.57
CA ILE A 31 -0.52 18.99 -6.76
C ILE A 31 -1.89 19.37 -7.35
N LEU A 32 -2.06 20.64 -7.73
CA LEU A 32 -3.31 21.11 -8.33
C LEU A 32 -3.55 20.47 -9.71
N MET A 33 -2.51 20.34 -10.53
CA MET A 33 -2.60 19.64 -11.82
C MET A 33 -2.99 18.17 -11.61
N ASP A 34 -2.35 17.46 -10.69
CA ASP A 34 -2.71 16.09 -10.38
C ASP A 34 -4.14 15.98 -9.83
N SER A 35 -4.52 16.86 -8.92
CA SER A 35 -5.87 16.83 -8.34
C SER A 35 -6.97 17.14 -9.36
N VAL A 36 -6.71 17.99 -10.35
CA VAL A 36 -7.72 18.38 -11.35
C VAL A 36 -7.73 17.37 -12.51
N TYR A 37 -6.56 17.04 -13.05
CA TYR A 37 -6.44 16.25 -14.26
C TYR A 37 -6.35 14.73 -14.01
N ASN A 38 -5.86 14.30 -12.84
CA ASN A 38 -5.82 12.89 -12.45
C ASN A 38 -6.97 12.51 -11.50
N SER A 39 -8.02 13.34 -11.44
CA SER A 39 -9.31 13.01 -10.79
C SER A 39 -10.11 11.95 -11.58
N ARG A 40 -9.45 10.87 -12.02
CA ARG A 40 -10.18 9.62 -12.18
C ARG A 40 -10.47 9.18 -10.76
N GLY A 41 -11.66 9.51 -10.26
CA GLY A 41 -12.12 9.04 -8.97
C GLY A 41 -11.75 7.58 -8.85
N VAL A 42 -11.23 7.17 -7.69
CA VAL A 42 -11.06 5.75 -7.40
C VAL A 42 -12.39 5.10 -7.74
N GLU A 43 -12.45 4.35 -8.84
CA GLU A 43 -13.59 3.53 -9.15
C GLU A 43 -13.59 2.47 -8.04
N ILE A 44 -14.34 2.78 -6.99
CA ILE A 44 -14.80 1.78 -6.07
C ILE A 44 -15.81 1.00 -6.90
N VAL A 45 -15.32 -0.03 -7.59
CA VAL A 45 -16.19 -1.08 -8.09
C VAL A 45 -16.91 -1.64 -6.85
N GLU A 46 -18.17 -1.26 -6.69
CA GLU A 46 -19.05 -1.80 -5.63
C GLU A 46 -19.13 -3.32 -5.74
N GLU A 47 -18.91 -3.85 -6.95
CA GLU A 47 -18.77 -5.27 -7.22
C GLU A 47 -17.34 -5.75 -6.94
N VAL A 48 -17.23 -6.59 -5.90
CA VAL A 48 -16.08 -7.44 -5.65
C VAL A 48 -15.86 -8.32 -6.90
N PRO A 49 -14.66 -8.30 -7.54
CA PRO A 49 -14.38 -9.18 -8.67
C PRO A 49 -14.70 -10.63 -8.33
N GLU A 50 -15.30 -11.38 -9.25
CA GLU A 50 -15.76 -12.75 -9.00
C GLU A 50 -14.62 -13.67 -8.51
N ASP A 51 -13.39 -13.38 -8.94
CA ASP A 51 -12.17 -14.08 -8.54
C ASP A 51 -11.55 -13.60 -7.22
N PHE A 52 -12.11 -12.60 -6.54
CA PHE A 52 -11.62 -12.13 -5.24
C PHE A 52 -11.72 -13.24 -4.17
N TYR A 53 -12.79 -14.03 -4.19
CA TYR A 53 -12.96 -15.20 -3.33
C TYR A 53 -12.13 -16.41 -3.79
N ARG A 54 -11.48 -16.35 -4.96
CA ARG A 54 -10.50 -17.34 -5.40
C ARG A 54 -9.11 -17.12 -4.80
N ALA A 55 -8.89 -16.01 -4.10
CA ALA A 55 -7.72 -15.88 -3.24
C ALA A 55 -7.84 -16.92 -2.12
N ILE A 56 -7.14 -18.05 -2.29
CA ILE A 56 -6.89 -19.16 -1.35
C ILE A 56 -7.85 -19.14 -0.15
N SER A 57 -8.85 -20.02 -0.14
CA SER A 57 -9.76 -20.11 1.00
C SER A 57 -8.95 -20.21 2.30
N VAL A 58 -9.44 -19.61 3.38
CA VAL A 58 -8.76 -19.63 4.68
C VAL A 58 -8.40 -21.07 5.10
N ASP A 59 -9.21 -22.03 4.69
CA ASP A 59 -9.00 -23.46 4.93
C ASP A 59 -7.82 -24.03 4.11
N GLU A 60 -7.71 -23.67 2.84
CA GLU A 60 -6.57 -24.08 2.00
C GLU A 60 -5.26 -23.43 2.48
N ALA A 61 -5.31 -22.17 2.92
CA ALA A 61 -4.15 -21.49 3.51
C ALA A 61 -3.70 -22.19 4.82
N LYS A 62 -4.65 -22.55 5.70
CA LYS A 62 -4.37 -23.31 6.93
C LYS A 62 -3.75 -24.67 6.60
N GLU A 63 -4.26 -25.39 5.61
CA GLU A 63 -3.75 -26.70 5.22
C GLU A 63 -2.30 -26.62 4.73
N ARG A 64 -1.98 -25.63 3.88
CA ARG A 64 -0.61 -25.40 3.38
C ARG A 64 0.36 -25.10 4.51
N ILE A 65 -0.02 -24.23 5.45
CA ILE A 65 0.80 -23.90 6.63
C ILE A 65 1.03 -25.14 7.50
N GLN A 66 -0.03 -25.90 7.80
CA GLN A 66 0.08 -27.13 8.59
C GLN A 66 0.99 -28.18 7.94
N LYS A 67 0.87 -28.37 6.61
CA LYS A 67 1.70 -29.30 5.85
C LYS A 67 3.17 -28.87 5.85
N GLY A 68 3.44 -27.57 5.70
CA GLY A 68 4.78 -27.00 5.82
C GLY A 68 5.40 -27.23 7.20
N LEU A 69 4.65 -26.92 8.26
CA LEU A 69 5.10 -27.12 9.65
C LEU A 69 5.40 -28.60 9.93
N LYS A 70 4.49 -29.52 9.56
CA LYS A 70 4.71 -30.97 9.73
C LYS A 70 6.00 -31.46 9.05
N LYS A 71 6.29 -30.97 7.83
CA LYS A 71 7.53 -31.29 7.12
C LYS A 71 8.76 -30.77 7.86
N MET A 72 8.74 -29.52 8.33
CA MET A 72 9.86 -28.93 9.08
C MET A 72 10.15 -29.67 10.39
N PHE A 73 9.12 -30.00 11.18
CA PHE A 73 9.29 -30.76 12.42
C PHE A 73 9.76 -32.20 12.18
N LYS A 74 9.39 -32.83 11.07
CA LYS A 74 9.91 -34.16 10.70
C LYS A 74 11.38 -34.08 10.33
N ALA A 75 11.75 -33.13 9.46
CA ALA A 75 13.13 -32.92 9.05
C ALA A 75 14.05 -32.59 10.24
N LYS A 76 13.58 -31.74 11.17
CA LYS A 76 14.35 -31.40 12.38
C LYS A 76 14.62 -32.64 13.27
N ARG A 77 13.62 -33.51 13.46
CA ARG A 77 13.79 -34.76 14.22
C ARG A 77 14.69 -35.78 13.53
N GLU A 78 14.76 -35.77 12.20
CA GLU A 78 15.69 -36.62 11.43
C GLU A 78 17.13 -36.08 11.50
N GLN A 79 17.32 -34.76 11.53
CA GLN A 79 18.63 -34.14 11.76
C GLN A 79 19.16 -34.40 13.17
N GLU A 80 18.30 -34.33 14.20
CA GLU A 80 18.66 -34.60 15.60
C GLU A 80 19.02 -36.08 15.89
N LYS A 81 18.64 -37.02 15.02
CA LYS A 81 18.96 -38.45 15.15
C LYS A 81 20.24 -38.88 14.42
N ASN A 82 20.75 -38.02 13.54
CA ASN A 82 21.93 -38.29 12.70
C ASN A 82 23.19 -37.53 13.19
N VAL A 83 23.17 -37.05 14.44
CA VAL A 83 24.27 -36.43 15.18
C VAL A 83 24.47 -37.22 16.48
#